data_AF-A0A1F6C250-F1
#
_entry.id   AF-A0A1F6C250-F1
#
_cell.length_a   1.000
_cell.length_b   1.000
_cell.length_c   1.000
_cell.angle_alpha   90.00
_cell.angle_beta   90.00
_cell.angle_gamma   90.00
#
_symmetry.space_group_name_H-M   'P 1'
#
loop_
_entity.id
_entity.type
_entity.pdbx_description
1 polymer ?
#
loop_
_entity_poly.entity_id
_entity_poly.type
_entity_poly.pdbx_seq_one_letter_code
_entity_poly.pdbx_strand_id
1 'polypeptide(L)'
;MELVKTNSTNTMQSLAETKLNPCHYHLSEDAKKRLRWLYLLCYDQRGNISAAARKAGISWPWMSHLKQVFEHNNKDPRCLEPESRAPNDTSNRNKIPKETENLIIKIRDDSLGSWGKEKISWALKRDYNIKINHNTVNSYLHKRKRISPKISLKNSKAFENKKYRNADDILLKVKFRPPKILKDYAPGALIEKDMKYLVKPKQEHYGKRKDNYFYQFTEKDSFTRIRTLEVSDQQDTATTITCHKEAIKRFPFKVACINTDNGFENNNDFSKELKRENIFHFYSNRSTPTDNPRVERSHLTDDLEFYLKGNLFNDLQQQKEAVKKWENFYNFRRPHQALGYLTPMEFYALWKKNPAKAYCITAKWQAYLKKQRLRLACARKIRKKEQIETLMNFIDAKLTQTKNDVEVAKIQLIDCKLCSIA
;
A
#
# COMPACT_ATOMS: atom_id res chain seq x y z
N MET A 1 -7.61 -3.58 10.74
CA MET A 1 -8.63 -4.63 10.99
C MET A 1 -9.36 -5.09 9.74
N GLU A 2 -9.79 -4.18 8.84
CA GLU A 2 -10.46 -4.58 7.58
C GLU A 2 -9.59 -5.46 6.67
N LEU A 3 -8.29 -5.15 6.52
CA LEU A 3 -7.37 -5.95 5.68
C LEU A 3 -7.12 -7.39 6.18
N VAL A 4 -7.14 -7.59 7.50
CA VAL A 4 -6.98 -8.93 8.12
C VAL A 4 -8.27 -9.72 7.97
N LYS A 5 -9.43 -9.05 8.13
CA LYS A 5 -10.74 -9.63 7.83
C LYS A 5 -10.85 -10.04 6.36
N THR A 6 -10.38 -9.22 5.40
CA THR A 6 -10.43 -9.55 3.97
C THR A 6 -9.56 -10.74 3.58
N ASN A 7 -8.37 -10.89 4.18
CA ASN A 7 -7.52 -12.05 3.91
C ASN A 7 -8.14 -13.34 4.46
N SER A 8 -8.66 -13.30 5.69
CA SER A 8 -9.37 -14.44 6.28
C SER A 8 -10.61 -14.84 5.46
N THR A 9 -11.38 -13.87 4.98
CA THR A 9 -12.55 -14.15 4.14
C THR A 9 -12.17 -14.75 2.79
N ASN A 10 -11.08 -14.29 2.18
CA ASN A 10 -10.60 -14.82 0.90
C ASN A 10 -10.05 -16.24 1.05
N THR A 11 -9.31 -16.54 2.11
CA THR A 11 -8.84 -17.90 2.42
C THR A 11 -10.02 -18.84 2.65
N MET A 12 -11.02 -18.42 3.44
CA MET A 12 -12.23 -19.22 3.65
C MET A 12 -13.03 -19.44 2.37
N GLN A 13 -13.07 -18.45 1.49
CA GLN A 13 -13.78 -18.57 0.21
C GLN A 13 -13.09 -19.55 -0.72
N SER A 14 -11.75 -19.51 -0.80
CA SER A 14 -10.96 -20.49 -1.54
C SER A 14 -11.17 -21.91 -0.99
N LEU A 15 -11.16 -22.09 0.34
CA LEU A 15 -11.43 -23.39 0.97
C LEU A 15 -12.87 -23.89 0.72
N ALA A 16 -13.84 -22.98 0.72
CA ALA A 16 -15.23 -23.29 0.41
C ALA A 16 -15.39 -23.76 -1.05
N GLU A 17 -14.74 -23.08 -2.00
CA GLU A 17 -14.75 -23.46 -3.41
C GLU A 17 -14.06 -24.81 -3.64
N THR A 18 -12.93 -25.07 -2.99
CA THR A 18 -12.24 -26.38 -3.12
C THR A 18 -13.06 -27.54 -2.55
N LYS A 19 -13.75 -27.35 -1.42
CA LYS A 19 -14.45 -28.46 -0.74
C LYS A 19 -15.90 -28.65 -1.17
N LEU A 20 -16.62 -27.57 -1.47
CA LEU A 20 -18.05 -27.60 -1.78
C LEU A 20 -18.35 -27.37 -3.27
N ASN A 21 -17.35 -27.13 -4.11
CA ASN A 21 -17.47 -27.07 -5.57
C ASN A 21 -16.40 -27.96 -6.26
N PRO A 22 -16.47 -29.30 -6.09
CA PRO A 22 -15.47 -30.24 -6.59
C PRO A 22 -15.36 -30.25 -8.12
N CYS A 23 -16.43 -29.90 -8.83
CA CYS A 23 -16.45 -29.83 -10.30
C CYS A 23 -16.04 -28.47 -10.85
N HIS A 24 -15.60 -27.53 -10.00
CA HIS A 24 -15.14 -26.19 -10.38
C HIS A 24 -16.12 -25.40 -11.28
N TYR A 25 -17.41 -25.48 -10.99
CA TYR A 25 -18.41 -24.67 -11.70
C TYR A 25 -18.13 -23.17 -11.54
N HIS A 26 -18.37 -22.40 -12.60
CA HIS A 26 -18.24 -20.95 -12.55
C HIS A 26 -19.44 -20.34 -11.82
N LEU A 27 -19.17 -19.70 -10.67
CA LEU A 27 -20.19 -19.15 -9.78
C LEU A 27 -20.11 -17.62 -9.71
N SER A 28 -21.26 -16.94 -9.57
CA SER A 28 -21.32 -15.51 -9.29
C SER A 28 -20.72 -15.16 -7.92
N GLU A 29 -20.33 -13.90 -7.71
CA GLU A 29 -19.79 -13.46 -6.41
C GLU A 29 -20.80 -13.67 -5.25
N ASP A 30 -22.10 -13.55 -5.54
CA ASP A 30 -23.15 -13.83 -4.57
C ASP A 30 -23.27 -15.33 -4.26
N ALA A 31 -23.16 -16.20 -5.27
CA ALA A 31 -23.16 -17.66 -5.07
C ALA A 31 -21.93 -18.12 -4.28
N LYS A 32 -20.74 -17.59 -4.58
CA LYS A 32 -19.51 -17.89 -3.81
C LYS A 32 -19.61 -17.43 -2.35
N LYS A 33 -20.25 -16.27 -2.11
CA LYS A 33 -20.54 -15.78 -0.76
C LYS A 33 -21.48 -16.72 0.00
N ARG A 34 -22.52 -17.24 -0.65
CA ARG A 34 -23.43 -18.25 -0.08
C ARG A 34 -22.72 -19.58 0.18
N LEU A 35 -21.85 -20.01 -0.72
CA LEU A 35 -21.02 -21.21 -0.56
C LEU A 35 -20.06 -21.10 0.65
N ARG A 36 -19.49 -19.92 0.88
CA ARG A 36 -18.68 -19.62 2.07
C ARG A 36 -19.47 -19.74 3.37
N TRP A 37 -20.74 -19.33 3.38
CA TRP A 37 -21.62 -19.51 4.54
C TRP A 37 -21.91 -20.99 4.82
N LEU A 38 -22.13 -21.80 3.78
CA LEU A 38 -22.28 -23.25 3.91
C LEU A 38 -20.99 -23.93 4.38
N TYR A 39 -19.82 -23.44 3.97
CA TYR A 39 -18.54 -23.92 4.49
C TYR A 39 -18.40 -23.71 6.00
N LEU A 40 -18.79 -22.54 6.51
CA LEU A 40 -18.84 -22.27 7.95
C LEU A 40 -19.79 -23.23 8.67
N LEU A 41 -20.93 -23.54 8.06
CA LEU A 41 -21.90 -24.48 8.61
C LEU A 41 -21.35 -25.91 8.67
N CYS A 42 -20.83 -26.43 7.56
CA CYS A 42 -20.41 -27.83 7.44
C CYS A 42 -19.09 -28.15 8.15
N TYR A 43 -18.09 -27.25 8.06
CA TYR A 43 -16.72 -27.58 8.49
C TYR A 43 -16.27 -26.85 9.77
N ASP A 44 -16.74 -25.63 10.00
CA ASP A 44 -16.29 -24.82 11.14
C ASP A 44 -17.19 -25.08 12.36
N GLN A 45 -18.50 -25.13 12.17
CA GLN A 45 -19.50 -25.25 13.25
C GLN A 45 -20.17 -26.63 13.33
N ARG A 46 -19.64 -27.64 12.61
CA ARG A 46 -20.08 -29.05 12.65
C ARG A 46 -21.60 -29.25 12.53
N GLY A 47 -22.25 -28.47 11.67
CA GLY A 47 -23.69 -28.57 11.41
C GLY A 47 -24.60 -27.72 12.31
N ASN A 48 -24.06 -26.94 13.25
CA ASN A 48 -24.86 -26.04 14.08
C ASN A 48 -25.26 -24.76 13.32
N ILE A 49 -26.52 -24.71 12.88
CA ILE A 49 -27.09 -23.61 12.08
C ILE A 49 -27.05 -22.27 12.83
N SER A 50 -27.36 -22.26 14.13
CA SER A 50 -27.40 -21.04 14.94
C SER A 50 -26.03 -20.44 15.21
N ALA A 51 -25.01 -21.29 15.40
CA ALA A 51 -23.63 -20.82 15.55
C ALA A 51 -23.07 -20.31 14.22
N ALA A 52 -23.35 -21.01 13.11
CA ALA A 52 -22.92 -20.62 11.77
C ALA A 52 -23.57 -19.29 11.32
N ALA A 53 -24.87 -19.10 11.57
CA ALA A 53 -25.59 -17.86 11.23
C ALA A 53 -25.01 -16.63 11.96
N ARG A 54 -24.72 -16.76 13.26
CA ARG A 54 -24.07 -15.70 14.05
C ARG A 54 -22.67 -15.35 13.53
N LYS A 55 -21.87 -16.36 13.19
CA LYS A 55 -20.51 -16.17 12.66
C LYS A 55 -20.50 -15.59 11.25
N ALA A 56 -21.49 -15.95 10.43
CA ALA A 56 -21.69 -15.42 9.09
C ALA A 56 -22.33 -14.02 9.05
N GLY A 57 -22.95 -13.59 10.16
CA GLY A 57 -23.67 -12.32 10.25
C GLY A 57 -25.00 -12.31 9.47
N ILE A 58 -25.66 -13.47 9.37
CA ILE A 58 -26.94 -13.63 8.65
C ILE A 58 -28.04 -14.16 9.57
N SER A 59 -29.29 -14.02 9.15
CA SER A 59 -30.43 -14.55 9.92
C SER A 59 -30.46 -16.07 9.91
N TRP A 60 -30.91 -16.67 11.01
CA TRP A 60 -31.07 -18.12 11.14
C TRP A 60 -31.97 -18.73 10.04
N PRO A 61 -33.15 -18.15 9.70
CA PRO A 61 -34.01 -18.71 8.65
C PRO A 61 -33.32 -18.76 7.28
N TRP A 62 -32.50 -17.76 6.98
CA TRP A 62 -31.75 -17.70 5.72
C TRP A 62 -30.66 -18.77 5.65
N MET A 63 -29.92 -19.00 6.74
CA MET A 63 -28.93 -20.08 6.82
C MET A 63 -29.60 -21.46 6.69
N SER A 64 -30.75 -21.65 7.34
CA SER A 64 -31.53 -22.89 7.25
C SER A 64 -32.04 -23.15 5.83
N HIS A 65 -32.58 -22.12 5.17
CA HIS A 65 -33.02 -22.21 3.78
C HIS A 65 -31.88 -22.57 2.83
N LEU A 66 -30.70 -21.92 2.96
CA LEU A 66 -29.54 -22.25 2.13
C LEU A 66 -29.06 -23.69 2.33
N LYS A 67 -29.07 -24.19 3.57
CA LYS A 67 -28.75 -25.59 3.87
C LYS A 67 -29.74 -26.53 3.16
N GLN A 68 -31.04 -26.27 3.29
CA GLN A 68 -32.08 -27.08 2.65
C GLN A 68 -31.94 -27.08 1.13
N VAL A 69 -31.80 -25.91 0.49
CA VAL A 69 -31.63 -25.80 -0.97
C VAL A 69 -30.40 -26.59 -1.42
N PHE A 70 -29.29 -26.48 -0.70
CA PHE A 70 -28.07 -27.21 -1.02
C PHE A 70 -28.22 -28.74 -0.85
N GLU A 71 -28.88 -29.20 0.22
CA GLU A 71 -29.09 -30.63 0.48
C GLU A 71 -30.09 -31.27 -0.49
N HIS A 72 -31.18 -30.58 -0.84
CA HIS A 72 -32.22 -31.10 -1.76
C HIS A 72 -31.75 -31.16 -3.22
N ASN A 73 -30.81 -30.29 -3.62
CA ASN A 73 -30.24 -30.29 -4.96
C ASN A 73 -28.94 -31.11 -5.05
N ASN A 74 -28.84 -32.21 -4.31
CA ASN A 74 -27.67 -33.12 -4.31
C ASN A 74 -26.31 -32.41 -4.07
N LYS A 75 -26.29 -31.33 -3.28
CA LYS A 75 -25.10 -30.53 -2.99
C LYS A 75 -24.46 -29.90 -4.24
N ASP A 76 -25.24 -29.64 -5.28
CA ASP A 76 -24.78 -28.90 -6.45
C ASP A 76 -24.63 -27.40 -6.09
N PRO A 77 -23.42 -26.81 -6.18
CA PRO A 77 -23.22 -25.41 -5.82
C PRO A 77 -23.93 -24.41 -6.75
N ARG A 78 -24.40 -24.84 -7.94
CA ARG A 78 -25.13 -23.97 -8.89
C ARG A 78 -26.52 -23.57 -8.38
N CYS A 79 -27.14 -24.35 -7.49
CA CYS A 79 -28.43 -23.99 -6.88
C CYS A 79 -28.35 -22.76 -5.96
N LEU A 80 -27.13 -22.30 -5.65
CA LEU A 80 -26.89 -21.11 -4.82
C LEU A 80 -26.84 -19.82 -5.65
N GLU A 81 -27.00 -19.89 -6.97
CA GLU A 81 -27.09 -18.70 -7.81
C GLU A 81 -28.31 -17.82 -7.44
N PRO A 82 -28.19 -16.49 -7.47
CA PRO A 82 -29.33 -15.62 -7.26
C PRO A 82 -30.28 -15.72 -8.45
N GLU A 83 -31.52 -16.10 -8.18
CA GLU A 83 -32.59 -15.99 -9.16
C GLU A 83 -32.94 -14.52 -9.44
N SER A 84 -33.42 -14.28 -10.66
CA SER A 84 -33.88 -12.95 -11.06
C SER A 84 -35.04 -12.51 -10.17
N ARG A 85 -34.87 -11.38 -9.47
CA ARG A 85 -35.97 -10.69 -8.76
C ARG A 85 -36.80 -9.81 -9.68
N ALA A 86 -36.54 -9.84 -10.99
CA ALA A 86 -37.36 -9.10 -11.93
C ALA A 86 -38.76 -9.72 -11.97
N PRO A 87 -39.83 -8.91 -11.93
CA PRO A 87 -41.17 -9.45 -12.10
C PRO A 87 -41.29 -10.20 -13.43
N ASN A 88 -41.93 -11.37 -13.41
CA ASN A 88 -42.12 -12.23 -14.59
C ASN A 88 -42.89 -11.51 -15.71
N ASP A 89 -43.71 -10.52 -15.34
CA ASP A 89 -44.36 -9.62 -16.29
C ASP A 89 -43.93 -8.16 -16.06
N THR A 90 -43.47 -7.52 -17.13
CA THR A 90 -43.05 -6.10 -17.14
C THR A 90 -43.94 -5.24 -18.04
N SER A 91 -45.05 -5.80 -18.53
CA SER A 91 -46.06 -5.13 -19.37
C SER A 91 -46.64 -3.90 -18.66
N ASN A 92 -46.94 -4.02 -17.37
CA ASN A 92 -47.60 -3.00 -16.55
C ASN A 92 -46.64 -1.96 -15.93
N ARG A 93 -45.40 -1.85 -16.45
CA ARG A 93 -44.50 -0.76 -16.04
C ARG A 93 -44.96 0.54 -16.67
N ASN A 94 -45.15 1.59 -15.85
CA ASN A 94 -45.35 2.97 -16.31
C ASN A 94 -44.19 3.42 -17.22
N LYS A 95 -44.33 3.16 -18.52
CA LYS A 95 -43.45 3.64 -19.58
C LYS A 95 -43.97 4.99 -20.04
N ILE A 96 -43.05 5.89 -20.33
CA ILE A 96 -43.41 7.14 -20.99
C ILE A 96 -43.94 6.78 -22.39
N PRO A 97 -44.96 7.49 -22.90
CA PRO A 97 -45.38 7.38 -24.29
C PRO A 97 -44.19 7.43 -25.27
N LYS A 98 -44.28 6.65 -26.34
CA LYS A 98 -43.18 6.51 -27.30
C LYS A 98 -42.92 7.81 -28.07
N GLU A 99 -43.95 8.65 -28.24
CA GLU A 99 -43.81 10.01 -28.80
C GLU A 99 -42.85 10.85 -27.95
N THR A 100 -43.02 10.83 -26.64
CA THR A 100 -42.20 11.59 -25.71
C THR A 100 -40.77 11.06 -25.61
N GLU A 101 -40.58 9.74 -25.73
CA GLU A 101 -39.24 9.14 -25.87
C GLU A 101 -38.53 9.65 -27.14
N ASN A 102 -39.24 9.66 -28.28
CA ASN A 102 -38.70 10.18 -29.53
C ASN A 102 -38.37 11.68 -29.43
N LEU A 103 -39.21 12.43 -28.71
CA LEU A 103 -38.99 13.86 -28.48
C LEU A 103 -37.75 14.14 -27.63
N ILE A 104 -37.50 13.33 -26.58
CA ILE A 104 -36.26 13.39 -25.79
C ILE A 104 -35.02 13.21 -26.70
N ILE A 105 -35.09 12.25 -27.63
CA ILE A 105 -33.99 11.96 -28.56
C ILE A 105 -33.84 13.10 -29.56
N LYS A 106 -34.95 13.62 -30.10
CA LYS A 106 -34.94 14.76 -31.03
C LYS A 106 -34.28 15.99 -30.40
N ILE A 107 -34.69 16.39 -29.19
CA ILE A 107 -34.09 17.53 -28.48
C ILE A 107 -32.58 17.30 -28.20
N ARG A 108 -32.19 16.05 -27.90
CA ARG A 108 -30.79 15.69 -27.70
C ARG A 108 -29.97 15.83 -28.98
N ASP A 109 -30.52 15.37 -30.10
CA ASP A 109 -29.85 15.39 -31.40
C ASP A 109 -29.83 16.84 -31.97
N ASP A 110 -30.92 17.60 -31.84
CA ASP A 110 -31.02 19.03 -32.20
C ASP A 110 -30.03 19.91 -31.42
N SER A 111 -29.76 19.56 -30.16
CA SER A 111 -28.76 20.25 -29.33
C SER A 111 -27.31 19.82 -29.60
N LEU A 112 -27.07 19.02 -30.65
CA LEU A 112 -25.77 18.44 -31.00
C LEU A 112 -25.14 17.65 -29.83
N GLY A 113 -25.97 17.09 -28.94
CA GLY A 113 -25.51 16.38 -27.75
C GLY A 113 -24.94 17.29 -26.64
N SER A 114 -25.16 18.60 -26.70
CA SER A 114 -24.68 19.55 -25.70
C SER A 114 -25.57 19.62 -24.46
N TRP A 115 -26.88 19.35 -24.60
CA TRP A 115 -27.83 19.52 -23.49
C TRP A 115 -27.94 18.27 -22.63
N GLY A 116 -27.66 18.42 -21.33
CA GLY A 116 -27.83 17.35 -20.34
C GLY A 116 -29.30 17.12 -19.96
N LYS A 117 -29.52 16.13 -19.10
CA LYS A 117 -30.85 15.68 -18.65
C LYS A 117 -31.75 16.81 -18.10
N GLU A 118 -31.17 17.79 -17.42
CA GLU A 118 -31.90 18.93 -16.84
C GLU A 118 -32.39 19.90 -17.91
N LYS A 119 -31.53 20.27 -18.87
CA LYS A 119 -31.90 21.15 -19.98
C LYS A 119 -32.95 20.53 -20.88
N ILE A 120 -32.85 19.22 -21.14
CA ILE A 120 -33.85 18.48 -21.94
C ILE A 120 -35.19 18.40 -21.19
N SER A 121 -35.18 18.11 -19.89
CA SER A 121 -36.40 18.12 -19.06
C SER A 121 -37.06 19.51 -19.04
N TRP A 122 -36.28 20.59 -18.99
CA TRP A 122 -36.79 21.95 -19.03
C TRP A 122 -37.33 22.33 -20.43
N ALA A 123 -36.65 21.96 -21.50
CA ALA A 123 -37.12 22.15 -22.87
C ALA A 123 -38.44 21.42 -23.14
N LEU A 124 -38.58 20.18 -22.66
CA LEU A 124 -39.84 19.42 -22.73
C LEU A 124 -41.00 20.12 -22.00
N LYS A 125 -40.71 20.73 -20.85
CA LYS A 125 -41.70 21.48 -20.09
C LYS A 125 -42.07 22.81 -20.79
N ARG A 126 -41.09 23.54 -21.32
CA ARG A 126 -41.31 24.85 -21.95
C ARG A 126 -42.03 24.73 -23.29
N ASP A 127 -41.55 23.85 -24.17
CA ASP A 127 -41.94 23.84 -25.59
C ASP A 127 -43.12 22.90 -25.87
N TYR A 128 -43.30 21.88 -25.03
CA TYR A 128 -44.31 20.82 -25.24
C TYR A 128 -45.24 20.63 -24.04
N ASN A 129 -45.07 21.41 -22.97
CA ASN A 129 -45.82 21.31 -21.71
C ASN A 129 -45.78 19.91 -21.05
N ILE A 130 -44.74 19.12 -21.33
CA ILE A 130 -44.57 17.77 -20.81
C ILE A 130 -43.66 17.80 -19.58
N LYS A 131 -44.21 17.47 -18.40
CA LYS A 131 -43.46 17.41 -17.14
C LYS A 131 -42.84 16.03 -16.93
N ILE A 132 -41.56 15.88 -17.26
CA ILE A 132 -40.78 14.65 -17.00
C ILE A 132 -39.64 14.93 -16.02
N ASN A 133 -39.42 14.01 -15.08
CA ASN A 133 -38.25 14.02 -14.20
C ASN A 133 -36.96 13.84 -15.02
N HIS A 134 -35.97 14.71 -14.80
CA HIS A 134 -34.66 14.65 -15.43
C HIS A 134 -33.97 13.27 -15.31
N ASN A 135 -34.19 12.52 -14.23
CA ASN A 135 -33.65 11.16 -14.12
C ASN A 135 -34.28 10.18 -15.11
N THR A 136 -35.57 10.35 -15.42
CA THR A 136 -36.24 9.54 -16.44
C THR A 136 -35.68 9.85 -17.84
N VAL A 137 -35.44 11.13 -18.14
CA VAL A 137 -34.74 11.55 -19.37
C VAL A 137 -33.37 10.86 -19.47
N ASN A 138 -32.59 10.86 -18.38
CA ASN A 138 -31.28 10.21 -18.34
C ASN A 138 -31.35 8.70 -18.64
N SER A 139 -32.33 7.99 -18.05
CA SER A 139 -32.54 6.56 -18.31
C SER A 139 -32.82 6.27 -19.78
N TYR A 140 -33.66 7.07 -20.45
CA TYR A 140 -33.94 6.89 -21.87
C TYR A 140 -32.74 7.25 -22.77
N LEU A 141 -31.96 8.28 -22.40
CA LEU A 141 -30.70 8.60 -23.10
C LEU A 141 -29.68 7.44 -23.01
N HIS A 142 -29.57 6.78 -21.85
CA HIS A 142 -28.75 5.57 -21.69
C HIS A 142 -29.29 4.40 -22.49
N LYS A 143 -30.60 4.14 -22.42
CA LYS A 143 -31.28 3.06 -23.16
C LYS A 143 -31.04 3.17 -24.66
N ARG A 144 -30.98 4.40 -25.19
CA ARG A 144 -30.74 4.70 -26.62
C ARG A 144 -29.29 5.00 -26.97
N LYS A 145 -28.34 4.79 -26.04
CA LYS A 145 -26.90 4.99 -26.24
C LYS A 145 -26.53 6.41 -26.73
N ARG A 146 -27.28 7.44 -26.34
CA ARG A 146 -27.05 8.86 -26.68
C ARG A 146 -26.10 9.59 -25.71
N ILE A 147 -25.50 8.84 -24.78
CA ILE A 147 -24.47 9.31 -23.86
C ILE A 147 -23.17 8.62 -24.24
N SER A 148 -22.18 9.40 -24.68
CA SER A 148 -20.85 8.88 -24.97
C SER A 148 -20.13 8.47 -23.67
N PRO A 149 -19.70 7.20 -23.52
CA PRO A 149 -18.98 6.75 -22.33
C PRO A 149 -17.69 7.54 -22.06
N LYS A 150 -16.99 7.96 -23.14
CA LYS A 150 -15.75 8.75 -23.05
C LYS A 150 -15.98 10.12 -22.42
N ILE A 151 -17.06 10.80 -22.83
CA ILE A 151 -17.43 12.12 -22.30
C ILE A 151 -17.90 11.98 -20.85
N SER A 152 -18.69 10.95 -20.55
CA SER A 152 -19.12 10.66 -19.18
C SER A 152 -17.94 10.45 -18.25
N LEU A 153 -16.95 9.64 -18.64
CA LEU A 153 -15.77 9.37 -17.84
C LEU A 153 -14.93 10.64 -17.59
N LYS A 154 -14.81 11.50 -18.60
CA LYS A 154 -14.14 12.81 -18.48
C LYS A 154 -14.85 13.69 -17.44
N ASN A 155 -16.19 13.77 -17.51
CA ASN A 155 -16.99 14.58 -16.59
C ASN A 155 -16.96 14.04 -15.17
N SER A 156 -17.02 12.72 -14.97
CA SER A 156 -16.88 12.09 -13.65
C SER A 156 -15.52 12.41 -13.03
N LYS A 157 -14.42 12.30 -13.79
CA LYS A 157 -13.08 12.69 -13.32
C LYS A 157 -13.03 14.18 -12.95
N ALA A 158 -13.61 15.05 -13.77
CA ALA A 158 -13.65 16.49 -13.51
C ALA A 158 -14.44 16.82 -12.23
N PHE A 159 -15.56 16.14 -11.99
CA PHE A 159 -16.38 16.29 -10.79
C PHE A 159 -15.65 15.81 -9.53
N GLU A 160 -15.01 14.64 -9.57
CA GLU A 160 -14.17 14.16 -8.47
C GLU A 160 -13.04 15.15 -8.17
N ASN A 161 -12.34 15.64 -9.19
CA ASN A 161 -11.31 16.67 -9.03
C ASN A 161 -11.87 18.01 -8.48
N LYS A 162 -13.16 18.31 -8.71
CA LYS A 162 -13.82 19.48 -8.13
C LYS A 162 -14.13 19.26 -6.64
N LYS A 163 -14.57 18.06 -6.25
CA LYS A 163 -14.75 17.71 -4.82
C LYS A 163 -13.45 17.88 -4.04
N TYR A 164 -12.32 17.45 -4.59
CA TYR A 164 -11.02 17.63 -3.94
C TYR A 164 -10.58 19.11 -3.86
N ARG A 165 -10.84 19.91 -4.89
CA ARG A 165 -10.49 21.35 -4.92
C ARG A 165 -11.36 22.19 -3.99
N ASN A 166 -12.63 21.83 -3.87
CA ASN A 166 -13.61 22.55 -3.05
C ASN A 166 -13.72 21.96 -1.63
N ALA A 167 -12.91 20.97 -1.28
CA ALA A 167 -12.80 20.54 0.11
C ALA A 167 -12.04 21.63 0.87
N ASP A 168 -12.69 22.26 1.83
CA ASP A 168 -12.08 23.29 2.71
C ASP A 168 -10.84 22.76 3.47
N ASP A 169 -10.74 21.42 3.57
CA ASP A 169 -9.65 20.73 4.24
C ASP A 169 -8.54 20.33 3.24
N ILE A 170 -7.59 21.24 2.98
CA ILE A 170 -6.41 20.94 2.13
C ILE A 170 -5.71 19.68 2.67
N LEU A 171 -5.68 18.61 1.88
CA LEU A 171 -4.96 17.39 2.24
C LEU A 171 -3.48 17.59 1.93
N LEU A 172 -2.68 17.93 2.93
CA LEU A 172 -1.21 17.93 2.85
C LEU A 172 -0.64 16.50 2.94
N LYS A 173 -1.26 15.54 2.23
CA LYS A 173 -0.81 14.14 2.22
C LYS A 173 -1.06 13.42 0.90
N VAL A 174 -0.14 12.55 0.50
CA VAL A 174 -0.26 11.71 -0.69
C VAL A 174 0.27 10.30 -0.47
N LYS A 175 -0.40 9.31 -1.07
CA LYS A 175 -0.02 7.89 -0.99
C LYS A 175 0.85 7.43 -2.16
N PHE A 176 1.94 8.14 -2.40
CA PHE A 176 2.95 7.70 -3.37
C PHE A 176 4.34 8.18 -2.93
N ARG A 177 5.36 7.48 -3.43
CA ARG A 177 6.77 7.74 -3.13
C ARG A 177 7.15 9.20 -3.42
N PRO A 178 7.90 9.88 -2.54
CA PRO A 178 8.37 11.24 -2.79
C PRO A 178 9.23 11.31 -4.07
N PRO A 179 9.03 12.32 -4.93
CA PRO A 179 9.85 12.54 -6.11
C PRO A 179 11.35 12.53 -5.77
N LYS A 180 12.15 11.88 -6.61
CA LYS A 180 13.60 11.72 -6.37
C LYS A 180 14.32 13.06 -6.18
N ILE A 181 13.87 14.11 -6.87
CA ILE A 181 14.46 15.44 -6.81
C ILE A 181 14.37 16.06 -5.40
N LEU A 182 13.31 15.79 -4.64
CA LEU A 182 13.13 16.32 -3.29
C LEU A 182 14.20 15.85 -2.32
N LYS A 183 14.69 14.61 -2.52
CA LYS A 183 15.68 13.99 -1.63
C LYS A 183 16.98 14.80 -1.55
N ASP A 184 17.38 15.47 -2.62
CA ASP A 184 18.62 16.24 -2.70
C ASP A 184 18.41 17.74 -2.96
N TYR A 185 17.19 18.24 -2.68
CA TYR A 185 16.79 19.60 -3.02
C TYR A 185 17.39 20.65 -2.06
N ALA A 186 17.08 20.54 -0.77
CA ALA A 186 17.54 21.46 0.26
C ALA A 186 17.42 20.80 1.65
N PRO A 187 18.09 21.33 2.69
CA PRO A 187 17.90 20.87 4.06
C PRO A 187 16.43 21.01 4.48
N GLY A 188 15.85 19.94 5.03
CA GLY A 188 14.46 19.94 5.49
C GLY A 188 13.42 19.76 4.37
N ALA A 189 13.86 19.66 3.10
CA ALA A 189 12.96 19.42 1.98
C ALA A 189 12.25 18.07 2.07
N LEU A 190 12.95 17.04 2.60
CA LEU A 190 12.38 15.72 2.84
C LEU A 190 13.07 15.04 4.02
N ILE A 191 12.32 14.84 5.10
CA ILE A 191 12.71 13.97 6.20
C ILE A 191 12.19 12.56 5.93
N GLU A 192 13.06 11.56 6.00
CA GLU A 192 12.67 10.15 6.04
C GLU A 192 12.52 9.74 7.51
N LYS A 193 11.32 9.30 7.89
CA LYS A 193 11.01 8.81 9.23
C LYS A 193 10.81 7.30 9.18
N ASP A 194 11.41 6.60 10.14
CA ASP A 194 11.23 5.17 10.32
C ASP A 194 11.38 4.76 11.79
N MET A 195 10.75 3.64 12.14
CA MET A 195 10.82 3.06 13.48
C MET A 195 11.54 1.71 13.42
N LYS A 196 12.46 1.49 14.36
CA LYS A 196 13.23 0.25 14.48
C LYS A 196 13.06 -0.37 15.86
N TYR A 197 12.98 -1.70 15.89
CA TYR A 197 12.98 -2.48 17.13
C TYR A 197 14.42 -2.67 17.64
N LEU A 198 14.64 -2.38 18.91
CA LEU A 198 15.88 -2.64 19.64
C LEU A 198 15.65 -3.78 20.62
N VAL A 199 16.44 -4.84 20.54
CA VAL A 199 16.35 -5.99 21.46
C VAL A 199 17.00 -5.63 22.78
N LYS A 200 16.32 -5.90 23.90
CA LYS A 200 16.91 -5.76 25.24
C LYS A 200 17.89 -6.92 25.51
N PRO A 201 19.10 -6.66 26.05
CA PRO A 201 20.09 -7.71 26.32
C PRO A 201 19.61 -8.85 27.23
N LYS A 202 18.83 -8.54 28.27
CA LYS A 202 18.18 -9.53 29.14
C LYS A 202 16.73 -9.68 28.68
N GLN A 203 16.39 -10.87 28.21
CA GLN A 203 15.02 -11.24 27.86
C GLN A 203 14.40 -11.95 29.07
N GLU A 204 13.58 -11.23 29.84
CA GLU A 204 12.77 -11.84 30.90
C GLU A 204 11.47 -12.37 30.28
N HIS A 205 11.41 -13.70 30.13
CA HIS A 205 10.24 -14.53 29.80
C HIS A 205 9.73 -14.65 28.35
N TYR A 206 9.15 -15.83 28.08
CA TYR A 206 8.23 -16.15 26.98
C TYR A 206 6.93 -15.33 27.13
N GLY A 207 6.98 -14.02 26.87
CA GLY A 207 5.86 -13.08 27.04
C GLY A 207 6.03 -11.76 26.28
N LYS A 208 4.89 -11.10 26.01
CA LYS A 208 4.61 -9.85 25.24
C LYS A 208 5.79 -9.03 24.65
N ARG A 209 5.61 -8.54 23.41
CA ARG A 209 6.57 -7.69 22.66
C ARG A 209 7.14 -6.47 23.41
N LYS A 210 6.45 -5.88 24.40
CA LYS A 210 6.95 -4.70 25.13
C LYS A 210 8.07 -5.04 26.13
N ASP A 211 8.08 -6.27 26.62
CA ASP A 211 9.01 -6.68 27.66
C ASP A 211 10.41 -6.91 27.07
N ASN A 212 10.46 -7.30 25.79
CA ASN A 212 11.68 -7.69 25.08
C ASN A 212 12.31 -6.61 24.18
N TYR A 213 11.58 -5.52 23.88
CA TYR A 213 12.02 -4.54 22.89
C TYR A 213 11.83 -3.09 23.34
N PHE A 214 12.77 -2.24 22.94
CA PHE A 214 12.56 -0.80 22.82
C PHE A 214 12.32 -0.40 21.36
N TYR A 215 11.78 0.79 21.16
CA TYR A 215 11.43 1.35 19.86
C TYR A 215 12.27 2.59 19.59
N GLN A 216 13.18 2.50 18.61
CA GLN A 216 13.96 3.62 18.12
C GLN A 216 13.18 4.34 17.02
N PHE A 217 12.80 5.58 17.27
CA PHE A 217 12.25 6.48 16.27
C PHE A 217 13.41 7.26 15.64
N THR A 218 13.52 7.17 14.32
CA THR A 218 14.56 7.88 13.56
C THR A 218 13.90 8.82 12.58
N GLU A 219 14.25 10.10 12.66
CA GLU A 219 13.91 11.09 11.65
C GLU A 219 15.21 11.64 11.06
N LYS A 220 15.32 11.58 9.74
CA LYS A 220 16.57 11.91 9.07
C LYS A 220 16.32 12.76 7.84
N ASP A 221 17.02 13.88 7.76
CA ASP A 221 17.02 14.70 6.58
C ASP A 221 17.69 13.98 5.42
N SER A 222 16.96 13.95 4.31
CA SER A 222 17.46 13.33 3.11
C SER A 222 18.71 14.05 2.62
N PHE A 223 18.76 15.37 2.58
CA PHE A 223 19.86 16.06 1.91
C PHE A 223 21.14 16.07 2.74
N THR A 224 21.09 16.63 3.95
CA THR A 224 22.22 16.85 4.87
C THR A 224 22.64 15.61 5.66
N ARG A 225 21.79 14.57 5.70
CA ARG A 225 21.92 13.40 6.60
C ARG A 225 21.78 13.71 8.08
N ILE A 226 21.53 14.96 8.49
CA ILE A 226 21.26 15.28 9.89
C ILE A 226 20.08 14.44 10.34
N ARG A 227 20.19 13.86 11.53
CA ARG A 227 19.15 12.99 12.08
C ARG A 227 18.90 13.27 13.55
N THR A 228 17.72 12.88 13.98
CA THR A 228 17.31 12.84 15.38
C THR A 228 16.86 11.43 15.71
N LEU A 229 17.27 10.94 16.87
CA LEU A 229 16.95 9.64 17.42
C LEU A 229 16.17 9.83 18.72
N GLU A 230 15.12 9.05 18.86
CA GLU A 230 14.36 8.91 20.11
C GLU A 230 14.16 7.44 20.42
N VAL A 231 14.07 7.10 21.71
CA VAL A 231 13.81 5.74 22.16
C VAL A 231 12.61 5.74 23.09
N SER A 232 11.67 4.82 22.88
CA SER A 232 10.53 4.60 23.76
C SER A 232 10.32 3.12 24.04
N ASP A 233 9.55 2.81 25.07
CA ASP A 233 8.98 1.50 25.38
C ASP A 233 7.61 1.27 24.69
N GLN A 234 7.09 2.28 23.99
CA GLN A 234 5.80 2.25 23.29
C GLN A 234 5.95 2.62 21.80
N GLN A 235 5.08 2.04 20.96
CA GLN A 235 4.99 2.29 19.51
C GLN A 235 3.63 2.90 19.09
N ASP A 236 2.95 3.58 20.00
CA ASP A 236 1.65 4.17 19.71
C ASP A 236 1.78 5.51 18.96
N THR A 237 0.66 5.98 18.42
CA THR A 237 0.61 7.24 17.65
C THR A 237 0.94 8.45 18.53
N ALA A 238 0.59 8.44 19.81
CA ALA A 238 0.89 9.53 20.75
C ALA A 238 2.39 9.67 21.04
N THR A 239 3.08 8.56 21.29
CA THR A 239 4.55 8.54 21.39
C THR A 239 5.18 9.03 20.09
N THR A 240 4.69 8.56 18.95
CA THR A 240 5.19 8.96 17.63
C THR A 240 5.10 10.47 17.42
N ILE A 241 3.97 11.10 17.76
CA ILE A 241 3.79 12.56 17.70
C ILE A 241 4.74 13.28 18.66
N THR A 242 4.93 12.75 19.87
CA THR A 242 5.80 13.35 20.89
C THR A 242 7.26 13.33 20.44
N CYS A 243 7.75 12.18 19.97
CA CYS A 243 9.09 12.05 19.40
C CYS A 243 9.29 12.97 18.19
N HIS A 244 8.28 13.10 17.34
CA HIS A 244 8.31 14.00 16.19
C HIS A 244 8.46 15.48 16.58
N LYS A 245 7.69 15.94 17.57
CA LYS A 245 7.80 17.31 18.08
C LYS A 245 9.19 17.60 18.65
N GLU A 246 9.76 16.66 19.38
CA GLU A 246 11.13 16.78 19.90
C GLU A 246 12.17 16.72 18.77
N ALA A 247 11.92 15.96 17.70
CA ALA A 247 12.78 15.93 16.52
C ALA A 247 12.80 17.30 15.79
N ILE A 248 11.63 17.88 15.52
CA ILE A 248 11.52 19.19 14.87
C ILE A 248 12.27 20.29 15.62
N LYS A 249 12.17 20.31 16.96
CA LYS A 249 12.88 21.29 17.80
C LYS A 249 14.41 21.19 17.67
N ARG A 250 14.94 19.99 17.39
CA ARG A 250 16.39 19.74 17.27
C ARG A 250 16.93 19.99 15.88
N PHE A 251 16.10 19.92 14.84
CA PHE A 251 16.56 20.22 13.48
C PHE A 251 16.94 21.71 13.36
N PRO A 252 18.09 22.03 12.73
CA PRO A 252 18.52 23.41 12.58
C PRO A 252 17.81 24.15 11.43
N PHE A 253 16.81 23.52 10.81
CA PHE A 253 16.05 24.00 9.65
C PHE A 253 14.58 23.63 9.77
N LYS A 254 13.73 24.30 9.00
CA LYS A 254 12.29 23.98 8.90
C LYS A 254 12.09 22.70 8.10
N VAL A 255 11.12 21.88 8.51
CA VAL A 255 10.73 20.65 7.80
C VAL A 255 9.57 20.98 6.86
N ALA A 256 9.75 20.71 5.57
CA ALA A 256 8.72 20.93 4.54
C ALA A 256 7.94 19.67 4.23
N CYS A 257 8.63 18.52 4.11
CA CYS A 257 8.01 17.24 3.82
C CYS A 257 8.55 16.12 4.72
N ILE A 258 7.70 15.15 5.03
CA ILE A 258 8.07 13.90 5.70
C ILE A 258 7.60 12.72 4.86
N ASN A 259 8.44 11.70 4.75
CA ASN A 259 8.05 10.40 4.20
C ASN A 259 8.04 9.34 5.30
N THR A 260 6.91 8.67 5.48
CA THR A 260 6.78 7.51 6.37
C THR A 260 6.43 6.25 5.58
N ASP A 261 6.46 5.11 6.27
CA ASP A 261 5.78 3.92 5.79
C ASP A 261 4.25 4.03 6.03
N ASN A 262 3.51 2.96 5.70
CA ASN A 262 2.07 2.89 5.95
C ASN A 262 1.73 2.32 7.35
N GLY A 263 2.66 2.38 8.31
CA GLY A 263 2.47 1.93 9.68
C GLY A 263 1.24 2.57 10.34
N PHE A 264 0.59 1.85 11.25
CA PHE A 264 -0.61 2.35 11.93
C PHE A 264 -0.30 3.63 12.73
N GLU A 265 0.87 3.70 13.33
CA GLU A 265 1.41 4.82 14.09
C GLU A 265 1.59 6.10 13.23
N ASN A 266 1.78 5.96 11.91
CA ASN A 266 1.97 7.07 10.98
C ASN A 266 0.67 7.50 10.28
N ASN A 267 -0.48 6.95 10.70
CA ASN A 267 -1.78 7.25 10.10
C ASN A 267 -2.63 8.22 10.94
N ASN A 268 -3.68 8.75 10.30
CA ASN A 268 -4.73 9.59 10.89
C ASN A 268 -4.22 10.74 11.76
N ASP A 269 -4.01 10.51 13.05
CA ASP A 269 -3.66 11.56 14.02
C ASP A 269 -2.26 12.11 13.79
N PHE A 270 -1.29 11.27 13.40
CA PHE A 270 0.02 11.77 12.98
C PHE A 270 -0.10 12.69 11.77
N SER A 271 -0.91 12.31 10.76
CA SER A 271 -1.14 13.17 9.59
C SER A 271 -1.90 14.46 9.90
N LYS A 272 -2.78 14.46 10.92
CA LYS A 272 -3.43 15.69 11.39
C LYS A 272 -2.42 16.61 12.04
N GLU A 273 -1.48 16.06 12.81
CA GLU A 273 -0.42 16.86 13.43
C GLU A 273 0.50 17.47 12.38
N LEU A 274 0.97 16.68 11.41
CA LEU A 274 1.76 17.20 10.29
C LEU A 274 1.03 18.31 9.53
N LYS A 275 -0.28 18.17 9.34
CA LYS A 275 -1.09 19.21 8.72
C LYS A 275 -1.13 20.49 9.56
N ARG A 276 -1.26 20.40 10.89
CA ARG A 276 -1.22 21.57 11.79
C ARG A 276 0.12 22.30 11.70
N GLU A 277 1.20 21.56 11.49
CA GLU A 277 2.55 22.09 11.33
C GLU A 277 2.87 22.52 9.88
N ASN A 278 1.89 22.42 8.96
CA ASN A 278 2.03 22.70 7.53
C ASN A 278 3.11 21.85 6.82
N ILE A 279 3.30 20.61 7.29
CA ILE A 279 4.24 19.64 6.73
C ILE A 279 3.52 18.73 5.74
N PHE A 280 4.09 18.57 4.54
CA PHE A 280 3.55 17.70 3.52
C PHE A 280 3.95 16.24 3.75
N HIS A 281 2.95 15.35 3.83
CA HIS A 281 3.14 13.96 4.19
C HIS A 281 3.13 13.03 2.96
N PHE A 282 4.25 12.35 2.71
CA PHE A 282 4.36 11.27 1.74
C PHE A 282 4.26 9.91 2.43
N TYR A 283 3.59 8.96 1.78
CA TYR A 283 3.67 7.55 2.15
C TYR A 283 4.49 6.76 1.14
N SER A 284 5.34 5.89 1.66
CA SER A 284 5.99 4.84 0.88
C SER A 284 4.95 3.90 0.28
N ASN A 285 5.27 3.30 -0.87
CA ASN A 285 4.39 2.31 -1.47
C ASN A 285 4.30 1.07 -0.55
N ARG A 286 3.19 0.34 -0.66
CA ARG A 286 2.98 -0.85 0.17
C ARG A 286 4.02 -1.92 -0.17
N SER A 287 4.66 -2.48 0.86
CA SER A 287 5.64 -3.57 0.74
C SER A 287 6.89 -3.23 -0.07
N THR A 288 7.32 -1.97 -0.07
CA THR A 288 8.56 -1.51 -0.73
C THR A 288 9.49 -0.78 0.24
N PRO A 289 10.30 -1.52 1.01
CA PRO A 289 11.31 -0.94 1.91
C PRO A 289 12.26 0.04 1.18
N THR A 290 12.54 -0.23 -0.10
CA THR A 290 13.40 0.58 -0.99
C THR A 290 12.99 2.05 -1.21
N ASP A 291 11.84 2.48 -0.67
CA ASP A 291 11.37 3.86 -0.75
C ASP A 291 12.10 4.79 0.23
N ASN A 292 12.59 4.23 1.35
CA ASN A 292 13.28 4.90 2.48
C ASN A 292 14.76 4.49 2.66
N PRO A 293 15.59 4.49 1.60
CA PRO A 293 16.93 3.92 1.68
C PRO A 293 17.90 4.72 2.57
N ARG A 294 17.62 6.00 2.89
CA ARG A 294 18.56 6.86 3.63
C ARG A 294 18.43 6.62 5.13
N VAL A 295 17.21 6.40 5.61
CA VAL A 295 16.94 6.01 7.00
C VAL A 295 17.32 4.55 7.24
N GLU A 296 17.00 3.62 6.33
CA GLU A 296 17.45 2.21 6.40
C GLU A 296 18.98 2.11 6.49
N ARG A 297 19.71 2.85 5.64
CA ARG A 297 21.18 2.88 5.71
C ARG A 297 21.68 3.46 7.03
N SER A 298 20.92 4.35 7.66
CA SER A 298 21.21 4.91 8.98
C SER A 298 21.08 3.86 10.07
N HIS A 299 20.02 3.07 10.05
CA HIS A 299 19.83 1.96 10.99
C HIS A 299 20.95 0.94 10.89
N LEU A 300 21.40 0.63 9.67
CA LEU A 300 22.56 -0.24 9.47
C LEU A 300 23.84 0.36 10.08
N THR A 301 24.01 1.68 10.01
CA THR A 301 25.12 2.35 10.71
C THR A 301 24.98 2.24 12.22
N ASP A 302 23.76 2.36 12.75
CA ASP A 302 23.52 2.18 14.19
C ASP A 302 23.85 0.77 14.65
N ASP A 303 23.48 -0.25 13.87
CA ASP A 303 23.83 -1.63 14.19
C ASP A 303 25.33 -1.84 14.21
N LEU A 304 26.01 -1.50 13.12
CA LEU A 304 27.42 -1.84 12.93
C LEU A 304 28.37 -1.05 13.84
N GLU A 305 28.10 0.24 14.03
CA GLU A 305 29.03 1.15 14.69
C GLU A 305 28.67 1.42 16.16
N PHE A 306 27.44 1.12 16.59
CA PHE A 306 26.97 1.45 17.94
C PHE A 306 26.42 0.23 18.70
N TYR A 307 25.35 -0.40 18.22
CA TYR A 307 24.70 -1.49 18.96
C TYR A 307 25.56 -2.76 19.05
N LEU A 308 26.18 -3.18 17.94
CA LEU A 308 27.12 -4.32 17.93
C LEU A 308 28.40 -4.06 18.72
N LYS A 309 28.64 -2.81 19.16
CA LYS A 309 29.76 -2.44 20.04
C LYS A 309 29.40 -2.46 21.53
N GLY A 310 28.23 -3.01 21.88
CA GLY A 310 27.82 -3.22 23.27
C GLY A 310 26.98 -2.09 23.88
N ASN A 311 26.46 -1.16 23.06
CA ASN A 311 25.65 -0.03 23.54
C ASN A 311 24.14 -0.33 23.60
N LEU A 312 23.80 -1.57 23.97
CA LEU A 312 22.43 -2.00 24.25
C LEU A 312 22.27 -2.17 25.77
N PHE A 313 21.26 -1.52 26.32
CA PHE A 313 20.97 -1.50 27.75
C PHE A 313 19.55 -2.02 28.01
N ASN A 314 19.32 -2.56 29.21
CA ASN A 314 17.97 -3.00 29.63
C ASN A 314 17.14 -1.87 30.23
N ASP A 315 17.80 -0.83 30.76
CA ASP A 315 17.14 0.35 31.30
C ASP A 315 16.87 1.38 30.19
N LEU A 316 15.64 1.90 30.16
CA LEU A 316 15.20 2.83 29.12
C LEU A 316 15.95 4.17 29.22
N GLN A 317 16.22 4.67 30.43
CA GLN A 317 16.87 5.96 30.61
C GLN A 317 18.33 5.90 30.19
N GLN A 318 19.05 4.85 30.58
CA GLN A 318 20.41 4.56 30.09
C GLN A 318 20.44 4.43 28.56
N GLN A 319 19.49 3.71 27.98
CA GLN A 319 19.42 3.55 26.51
C GLN A 319 19.18 4.89 25.81
N LYS A 320 18.29 5.75 26.34
CA LYS A 320 18.03 7.10 25.83
C LYS A 320 19.29 7.97 25.88
N GLU A 321 20.02 7.96 26.99
CA GLU A 321 21.25 8.74 27.15
C GLU A 321 22.35 8.27 26.19
N ALA A 322 22.53 6.97 26.05
CA ALA A 322 23.49 6.39 25.12
C ALA A 322 23.14 6.77 23.66
N VAL A 323 21.86 6.67 23.28
CA VAL A 323 21.39 7.05 21.94
C VAL A 323 21.55 8.54 21.68
N LYS A 324 21.32 9.41 22.67
CA LYS A 324 21.54 10.86 22.55
C LYS A 324 23.02 11.20 22.33
N LYS A 325 23.93 10.52 23.05
CA LYS A 325 25.39 10.65 22.81
C LYS A 325 25.75 10.18 21.40
N TRP A 326 25.14 9.09 20.93
CA TRP A 326 25.35 8.57 19.58
C TRP A 326 24.82 9.49 18.48
N GLU A 327 23.64 10.10 18.67
CA GLU A 327 23.11 11.12 17.77
C GLU A 327 24.09 12.30 17.62
N ASN A 328 24.60 12.81 18.75
CA ASN A 328 25.60 13.88 18.75
C ASN A 328 26.88 13.47 18.02
N PHE A 329 27.41 12.28 18.30
CA PHE A 329 28.58 11.77 17.59
C PHE A 329 28.32 11.67 16.07
N TYR A 330 27.17 11.14 15.67
CA TYR A 330 26.80 11.00 14.27
C TYR A 330 26.71 12.35 13.54
N ASN A 331 26.04 13.34 14.15
CA ASN A 331 25.80 14.62 13.50
C ASN A 331 27.04 15.53 13.47
N PHE A 332 27.93 15.44 14.47
CA PHE A 332 29.02 16.39 14.66
C PHE A 332 30.43 15.83 14.50
N ARG A 333 30.63 14.50 14.51
CA ARG A 333 31.97 13.89 14.47
C ARG A 333 32.13 12.81 13.40
N ARG A 334 31.07 12.07 13.08
CA ARG A 334 31.14 10.96 12.13
C ARG A 334 31.27 11.50 10.69
N PRO A 335 32.29 11.11 9.91
CA PRO A 335 32.40 11.51 8.51
C PRO A 335 31.45 10.69 7.60
N HIS A 336 30.90 11.33 6.56
CA HIS A 336 29.97 10.70 5.63
C HIS A 336 30.48 10.74 4.19
N GLN A 337 30.75 9.57 3.61
CA GLN A 337 31.17 9.46 2.21
C GLN A 337 30.20 10.15 1.24
N ALA A 338 28.90 10.06 1.51
CA ALA A 338 27.85 10.72 0.71
C ALA A 338 27.89 12.25 0.75
N LEU A 339 28.59 12.82 1.74
CA LEU A 339 28.77 14.26 1.95
C LEU A 339 30.23 14.68 1.70
N GLY A 340 31.00 13.87 0.97
CA GLY A 340 32.42 14.16 0.72
C GLY A 340 33.28 14.08 1.99
N TYR A 341 32.95 13.15 2.89
CA TYR A 341 33.58 12.94 4.20
C TYR A 341 33.38 14.06 5.23
N LEU A 342 32.55 15.07 4.93
CA LEU A 342 32.07 16.01 5.92
C LEU A 342 31.09 15.31 6.89
N THR A 343 31.02 15.83 8.11
CA THR A 343 29.93 15.49 9.05
C THR A 343 28.62 16.12 8.58
N PRO A 344 27.45 15.60 9.01
CA PRO A 344 26.16 16.19 8.65
C PRO A 344 26.06 17.69 8.98
N MET A 345 26.57 18.10 10.15
CA MET A 345 26.51 19.50 10.57
C MET A 345 27.52 20.39 9.82
N GLU A 346 28.72 19.90 9.52
CA GLU A 346 29.68 20.63 8.67
C GLU A 346 29.14 20.82 7.24
N PHE A 347 28.51 19.79 6.68
CA PHE A 347 27.88 19.88 5.36
C PHE A 347 26.74 20.91 5.36
N TYR A 348 25.93 20.94 6.42
CA TYR A 348 24.89 21.94 6.57
C TYR A 348 25.45 23.37 6.69
N ALA A 349 26.51 23.56 7.49
CA ALA A 349 27.22 24.83 7.59
C ALA A 349 27.84 25.26 6.26
N LEU A 350 28.40 24.31 5.50
CA LEU A 350 28.91 24.54 4.14
C LEU A 350 27.79 24.97 3.20
N TRP A 351 26.64 24.30 3.22
CA TRP A 351 25.50 24.67 2.39
C TRP A 351 25.00 26.09 2.71
N LYS A 352 24.95 26.47 3.99
CA LYS A 352 24.61 27.85 4.38
C LYS A 352 25.59 28.90 3.85
N LYS A 353 26.90 28.61 3.89
CA LYS A 353 27.94 29.54 3.42
C LYS A 353 28.09 29.57 1.90
N ASN A 354 28.02 28.41 1.25
CA ASN A 354 28.21 28.25 -0.19
C ASN A 354 27.38 27.04 -0.70
N PRO A 355 26.11 27.26 -1.07
CA PRO A 355 25.22 26.21 -1.56
C PRO A 355 25.77 25.48 -2.80
N ALA A 356 26.40 26.22 -3.72
CA ALA A 356 26.92 25.65 -4.98
C ALA A 356 27.97 24.55 -4.72
N LYS A 357 28.86 24.75 -3.74
CA LYS A 357 29.85 23.74 -3.36
C LYS A 357 29.19 22.51 -2.73
N ALA A 358 28.17 22.68 -1.90
CA ALA A 358 27.40 21.57 -1.33
C ALA A 358 26.69 20.76 -2.43
N TYR A 359 26.06 21.42 -3.42
CA TYR A 359 25.44 20.75 -4.57
C TYR A 359 26.45 20.02 -5.46
N CYS A 360 27.67 20.55 -5.62
CA CYS A 360 28.73 19.86 -6.34
C CYS A 360 29.12 18.53 -5.66
N ILE A 361 29.20 18.51 -4.31
CA ILE A 361 29.46 17.29 -3.54
C ILE A 361 28.34 16.26 -3.76
N THR A 362 27.07 16.68 -3.65
CA THR A 362 25.95 15.74 -3.84
C THR A 362 25.87 15.23 -5.28
N ALA A 363 26.15 16.08 -6.27
CA ALA A 363 26.20 15.68 -7.68
C ALA A 363 27.30 14.63 -7.93
N LYS A 364 28.51 14.82 -7.37
CA LYS A 364 29.60 13.82 -7.43
C LYS A 364 29.17 12.47 -6.85
N TRP A 365 28.51 12.48 -5.68
CA TRP A 365 28.00 11.26 -5.06
C TRP A 365 26.91 10.58 -5.90
N GLN A 366 25.99 11.35 -6.49
CA GLN A 366 24.95 10.80 -7.37
C GLN A 366 25.53 10.16 -8.63
N ALA A 367 26.57 10.76 -9.21
CA ALA A 367 27.31 10.17 -10.33
C ALA A 367 27.99 8.85 -9.93
N TYR A 368 28.62 8.81 -8.75
CA TYR A 368 29.18 7.58 -8.19
C TYR A 368 28.12 6.48 -7.99
N LEU A 369 26.98 6.81 -7.38
CA LEU A 369 25.87 5.86 -7.19
C LEU A 369 25.32 5.34 -8.52
N LYS A 370 25.22 6.20 -9.55
CA LYS A 370 24.81 5.79 -10.90
C LYS A 370 25.78 4.77 -11.49
N LYS A 371 27.10 5.02 -11.37
CA LYS A 371 28.14 4.08 -11.82
C LYS A 371 28.06 2.74 -11.07
N GLN A 372 27.89 2.77 -9.75
CA GLN A 372 27.76 1.55 -8.94
C GLN A 372 26.51 0.73 -9.29
N ARG A 373 25.37 1.40 -9.53
CA ARG A 373 24.15 0.72 -9.97
C ARG A 373 24.33 -0.02 -11.29
N LEU A 374 24.98 0.61 -12.27
CA LEU A 374 25.28 -0.02 -13.56
C LEU A 374 26.23 -1.20 -13.38
N ARG A 375 27.30 -1.04 -12.59
CA ARG A 375 28.25 -2.12 -12.28
C ARG A 375 27.56 -3.32 -11.64
N LEU A 376 26.71 -3.10 -10.64
CA LEU A 376 25.97 -4.17 -9.96
C LEU A 376 24.96 -4.84 -10.90
N ALA A 377 24.32 -4.09 -11.79
CA ALA A 377 23.42 -4.66 -12.79
C ALA A 377 24.17 -5.56 -13.79
N CYS A 378 25.32 -5.11 -14.28
CA CYS A 378 26.21 -5.91 -15.13
C CYS A 378 26.70 -7.17 -14.42
N ALA A 379 27.19 -7.06 -13.18
CA ALA A 379 27.63 -8.20 -12.38
C ALA A 379 26.50 -9.22 -12.17
N ARG A 380 25.27 -8.76 -11.90
CA ARG A 380 24.10 -9.66 -11.81
C ARG A 380 23.78 -10.34 -13.13
N LYS A 381 23.92 -9.64 -14.26
CA LYS A 381 23.70 -10.21 -15.60
C LYS A 381 24.75 -11.28 -15.93
N ILE A 382 26.03 -11.00 -15.64
CA ILE A 382 27.14 -11.95 -15.80
C ILE A 382 26.87 -13.20 -14.95
N ARG A 383 26.61 -13.01 -13.65
CA ARG A 383 26.28 -14.13 -12.75
C ARG A 383 25.09 -14.95 -13.23
N LYS A 384 24.04 -14.32 -13.76
CA LYS A 384 22.91 -15.05 -14.36
C LYS A 384 23.31 -15.87 -15.59
N LYS A 385 24.21 -15.35 -16.43
CA LYS A 385 24.71 -16.09 -17.61
C LYS A 385 25.52 -17.30 -17.16
N GLU A 386 26.46 -17.13 -16.23
CA GLU A 386 27.25 -18.21 -15.64
C GLU A 386 26.33 -19.27 -15.02
N GLN A 387 25.34 -18.86 -14.24
CA GLN A 387 24.32 -19.75 -13.67
C GLN A 387 23.57 -20.53 -14.77
N ILE A 388 23.11 -19.87 -15.83
CA ILE A 388 22.42 -20.55 -16.94
C ILE A 388 23.35 -21.55 -17.62
N GLU A 389 24.61 -21.20 -17.87
CA GLU A 389 25.60 -22.08 -18.50
C GLU A 389 25.88 -23.32 -17.63
N THR A 390 26.09 -23.13 -16.32
CA THR A 390 26.23 -24.26 -15.38
C THR A 390 24.98 -25.15 -15.34
N LEU A 391 23.78 -24.56 -15.46
CA LEU A 391 22.54 -25.32 -15.54
C LEU A 391 22.42 -26.10 -16.85
N MET A 392 22.83 -25.53 -17.99
CA MET A 392 22.87 -26.23 -19.27
C MET A 392 23.84 -27.42 -19.21
N ASN A 393 25.05 -27.23 -18.69
CA ASN A 393 26.03 -28.31 -18.52
C ASN A 393 25.48 -29.46 -17.66
N PHE A 394 24.73 -29.14 -16.60
CA PHE A 394 24.07 -30.16 -15.78
C PHE A 394 22.97 -30.91 -16.55
N ILE A 395 22.16 -30.20 -17.35
CA ILE A 395 21.14 -30.81 -18.20
C ILE A 395 21.79 -31.75 -19.21
N ASP A 396 22.83 -31.30 -19.89
CA ASP A 396 23.57 -32.08 -20.89
C ASP A 396 24.19 -33.33 -20.25
N ALA A 397 24.89 -33.20 -19.13
CA ALA A 397 25.47 -34.33 -18.39
C ALA A 397 24.40 -35.36 -17.97
N LYS A 398 23.18 -34.89 -17.65
CA LYS A 398 22.05 -35.77 -17.30
C LYS A 398 21.48 -36.47 -18.54
N LEU A 399 21.49 -35.83 -19.70
CA LEU A 399 21.01 -36.38 -20.96
C LEU A 399 21.99 -37.39 -21.59
N THR A 400 23.31 -37.22 -21.37
CA THR A 400 24.36 -38.07 -21.99
C THR A 400 24.82 -39.28 -21.15
N GLN A 401 24.23 -39.51 -19.97
CA GLN A 401 24.30 -40.72 -19.12
C GLN A 401 25.68 -41.19 -18.59
N THR A 402 26.48 -40.29 -18.00
CA THR A 402 27.62 -40.66 -17.15
C THR A 402 27.38 -40.19 -15.71
N LYS A 403 27.26 -41.15 -14.77
CA LYS A 403 26.95 -40.87 -13.34
C LYS A 403 27.92 -39.88 -12.70
N ASN A 404 29.20 -39.96 -13.09
CA ASN A 404 30.28 -39.12 -12.57
C ASN A 404 30.14 -37.65 -13.03
N ASP A 405 29.76 -37.43 -14.29
CA ASP A 405 29.62 -36.09 -14.87
C ASP A 405 28.43 -35.33 -14.27
N VAL A 406 27.36 -36.06 -13.94
CA VAL A 406 26.21 -35.51 -13.21
C VAL A 406 26.61 -35.05 -11.80
N GLU A 407 27.51 -35.77 -11.13
CA GLU A 407 27.96 -35.43 -9.77
C GLU A 407 28.87 -34.19 -9.77
N VAL A 408 29.78 -34.09 -10.74
CA VAL A 408 30.61 -32.89 -10.97
C VAL A 408 29.73 -31.67 -11.29
N ALA A 409 28.75 -31.82 -12.18
CA ALA A 409 27.86 -30.71 -12.55
C ALA A 409 26.95 -30.27 -11.38
N LYS A 410 26.57 -31.19 -10.47
CA LYS A 410 25.85 -30.83 -9.24
C LYS A 410 26.69 -29.95 -8.31
N ILE A 411 27.96 -30.26 -8.14
CA ILE A 411 28.88 -29.45 -7.31
C ILE A 411 28.99 -28.04 -7.90
N GLN A 412 29.16 -27.92 -9.22
CA GLN A 412 29.20 -26.62 -9.90
C GLN A 412 27.90 -25.81 -9.73
N LEU A 413 26.74 -26.46 -9.71
CA LEU A 413 25.44 -25.81 -9.44
C LEU A 413 25.34 -25.24 -8.01
N ILE A 414 25.94 -25.91 -7.03
CA ILE A 414 26.02 -25.44 -5.65
C ILE A 414 26.99 -24.25 -5.57
N ASP A 415 28.16 -24.36 -6.20
CA ASP A 415 29.19 -23.30 -6.19
C ASP A 415 28.72 -22.00 -6.85
N CYS A 416 27.96 -22.09 -7.94
CA CYS A 416 27.34 -20.92 -8.58
C CYS A 416 26.08 -20.41 -7.84
N LYS A 417 25.74 -20.99 -6.67
CA LYS A 417 24.61 -20.64 -5.81
C LYS A 417 23.26 -20.71 -6.52
N LEU A 418 23.12 -21.60 -7.50
CA LEU A 418 21.83 -21.92 -8.12
C LEU A 418 21.02 -22.88 -7.24
N CYS A 419 21.71 -23.80 -6.58
CA CYS A 419 21.14 -24.72 -5.61
C CYS A 419 21.76 -24.44 -4.24
N SER A 420 20.96 -24.56 -3.17
CA SER A 420 21.45 -24.61 -1.79
C SER A 420 21.44 -26.05 -1.31
N ILE A 421 22.38 -26.39 -0.42
CA ILE A 421 22.31 -27.65 0.33
C ILE A 421 21.11 -27.53 1.27
N ALA A 422 20.20 -28.50 1.22
CA ALA A 422 18.98 -28.56 2.02
C ALA A 422 19.27 -29.02 3.46
#